data_AF-A0A6I3T4G4-F1
#
_entry.id   AF-A0A6I3T4G4-F1
#
_cell.length_a   1.000
_cell.length_b   1.000
_cell.length_c   1.000
_cell.angle_alpha   90.00
_cell.angle_beta   90.00
_cell.angle_gamma   90.00
#
_symmetry.space_group_name_H-M   'P 1'
#
loop_
_entity.id
_entity.type
_entity.pdbx_description
1 polymer ?
#
loop_
_entity_poly.entity_id
_entity_poly.type
_entity_poly.pdbx_seq_one_letter_code
_entity_poly.pdbx_strand_id
1 'polypeptide(L)'
;AATAYREFAKDHGIAHRAVNLRQGERVLGEIHVQNVNRYHAVFKTWLIRFHGVASRYLPHYLGWIHGLDCRHLSTPQQFLRAAL
;
A
#
# COMPACT_ATOMS: atom_id res chain seq x y z
N ALA A 1 -4.87 9.49 -17.94
CA ALA A 1 -4.70 8.58 -16.78
C ALA A 1 -3.64 7.54 -17.14
N ALA A 2 -2.80 7.11 -16.20
CA ALA A 2 -1.71 6.18 -16.48
C ALA A 2 -2.25 4.84 -17.01
N THR A 3 -1.83 4.43 -18.20
CA THR A 3 -2.30 3.21 -18.88
C THR A 3 -1.92 1.95 -18.11
N ALA A 4 -0.76 1.96 -17.44
CA ALA A 4 -0.25 0.85 -16.65
C ALA A 4 -1.23 0.30 -15.59
N TYR A 5 -1.98 1.17 -14.88
CA TYR A 5 -2.92 0.71 -13.85
C TYR A 5 -4.16 0.03 -14.46
N ARG A 6 -4.60 0.46 -15.65
CA ARG A 6 -5.73 -0.17 -16.35
C ARG A 6 -5.34 -1.53 -16.91
N GLU A 7 -4.14 -1.63 -17.50
CA GLU A 7 -3.62 -2.89 -18.02
C GLU A 7 -3.40 -3.89 -16.89
N PHE A 8 -2.72 -3.48 -15.81
CA PHE A 8 -2.55 -4.32 -14.63
C PHE A 8 -3.88 -4.86 -14.09
N ALA A 9 -4.88 -3.98 -13.95
CA ALA A 9 -6.19 -4.37 -13.45
C ALA A 9 -6.90 -5.35 -14.40
N LYS A 10 -6.80 -5.13 -15.71
CA LYS A 10 -7.33 -6.05 -16.73
C LYS A 10 -6.67 -7.43 -16.64
N ASP A 11 -5.34 -7.47 -16.57
CA ASP A 11 -4.56 -8.70 -16.54
C ASP A 11 -4.83 -9.55 -15.29
N HIS A 12 -5.23 -8.91 -14.18
CA HIS A 12 -5.52 -9.57 -12.91
C HIS A 12 -7.02 -9.69 -12.61
N GLY A 13 -7.91 -9.30 -13.54
CA GLY A 13 -9.36 -9.35 -13.33
C GLY A 13 -9.88 -8.44 -12.21
N ILE A 14 -9.15 -7.36 -11.90
CA ILE A 14 -9.49 -6.40 -10.85
C ILE A 14 -10.32 -5.26 -11.43
N ALA A 15 -11.37 -4.85 -10.73
CA ALA A 15 -12.13 -3.67 -11.11
C ALA A 15 -11.27 -2.40 -10.96
N HIS A 16 -10.95 -1.74 -12.07
CA HIS A 16 -10.23 -0.47 -12.06
C HIS A 16 -11.20 0.70 -11.83
N ARG A 17 -10.97 1.49 -10.78
CA ARG A 17 -11.68 2.75 -10.53
C ARG A 17 -10.70 3.91 -10.45
N ALA A 18 -10.99 5.02 -11.14
CA ALA A 18 -10.19 6.23 -11.09
C ALA A 18 -10.91 7.33 -10.30
N VAL A 19 -10.16 8.08 -9.49
CA VAL A 19 -10.65 9.28 -8.78
C VAL A 19 -10.24 10.52 -9.58
N ASN A 20 -11.19 11.38 -9.95
CA ASN A 20 -10.88 12.57 -10.73
C ASN A 20 -10.46 13.75 -9.84
N LEU A 21 -9.19 13.78 -9.44
CA LEU A 21 -8.61 14.85 -8.63
C LEU A 21 -8.78 16.26 -9.24
N ARG A 22 -8.85 16.36 -10.58
CA ARG A 22 -8.99 17.65 -11.28
C ARG A 22 -10.37 18.27 -11.09
N GLN A 23 -11.38 17.45 -10.84
CA GLN A 23 -12.74 17.89 -10.50
C GLN A 23 -12.93 18.05 -8.98
N GLY A 24 -11.86 17.93 -8.19
CA GLY A 24 -11.92 18.05 -6.74
C GLY A 24 -12.39 16.77 -6.03
N GLU A 25 -12.63 15.67 -6.76
CA GLU A 25 -12.99 14.39 -6.16
C GLU A 25 -11.82 13.83 -5.35
N ARG A 26 -12.05 13.48 -4.08
CA ARG A 26 -11.03 12.88 -3.20
C ARG A 26 -11.45 11.54 -2.61
N VAL A 27 -12.72 11.17 -2.77
CA VAL A 27 -13.29 9.95 -2.23
C VAL A 27 -14.18 9.30 -3.27
N LEU A 28 -14.09 7.98 -3.34
CA LEU A 28 -14.90 7.13 -4.20
C LEU A 28 -15.42 5.95 -3.38
N GLY A 29 -16.69 6.03 -2.95
CA GLY A 29 -17.24 5.11 -1.96
C GLY A 29 -16.46 5.22 -0.64
N GLU A 30 -15.94 4.09 -0.15
CA GLU A 30 -15.15 4.03 1.09
C GLU A 30 -13.67 4.38 0.88
N ILE A 31 -13.21 4.51 -0.36
CA ILE A 31 -11.80 4.73 -0.67
C ILE A 31 -11.52 6.22 -0.72
N HIS A 32 -10.67 6.70 0.21
CA HIS A 32 -10.18 8.07 0.24
C HIS A 32 -8.75 8.14 -0.32
N VAL A 33 -8.52 8.95 -1.36
CA VAL A 33 -7.20 9.04 -2.02
C VAL A 33 -6.09 9.49 -1.08
N GLN A 34 -6.42 10.34 -0.09
CA GLN A 34 -5.44 10.75 0.92
C GLN A 34 -5.05 9.60 1.86
N ASN A 35 -5.95 8.65 2.13
CA ASN A 35 -5.61 7.49 2.95
C ASN A 35 -4.61 6.59 2.20
N VAL A 36 -4.85 6.38 0.90
CA VAL A 36 -3.90 5.68 0.01
C VAL A 36 -2.55 6.40 -0.05
N ASN A 37 -2.56 7.72 -0.22
CA ASN A 37 -1.33 8.52 -0.25
C ASN A 37 -0.58 8.48 1.07
N ARG A 38 -1.29 8.55 2.21
CA ARG A 38 -0.68 8.42 3.54
C ARG A 38 -0.03 7.06 3.69
N TYR A 39 -0.72 5.99 3.32
CA TYR A 39 -0.19 4.63 3.39
C TYR A 39 1.09 4.46 2.54
N HIS A 40 1.08 4.99 1.32
CA HIS A 40 2.24 4.98 0.44
C HIS A 40 3.41 5.81 1.01
N ALA A 41 3.14 6.98 1.59
CA ALA A 41 4.16 7.82 2.22
C ALA A 41 4.82 7.11 3.41
N VAL A 42 4.02 6.51 4.28
CA VAL A 42 4.49 5.70 5.43
C VAL A 42 5.41 4.58 4.95
N PHE A 43 5.00 3.81 3.94
CA PHE A 43 5.82 2.74 3.37
C PHE A 43 7.17 3.25 2.85
N LYS A 44 7.16 4.35 2.08
CA LYS A 44 8.39 4.97 1.56
C LYS A 44 9.32 5.46 2.68
N THR A 45 8.77 6.18 3.66
CA THR A 45 9.54 6.67 4.80
C THR A 45 10.16 5.54 5.61
N TRP A 46 9.44 4.43 5.77
CA TRP A 46 9.97 3.24 6.43
C TRP A 46 11.11 2.59 5.61
N LEU A 47 10.95 2.47 4.29
CA LEU A 47 11.97 1.89 3.40
C LEU A 47 13.28 2.68 3.35
N ILE A 48 13.24 4.01 3.46
CA ILE A 48 14.44 4.88 3.39
C ILE A 48 15.49 4.52 4.46
N ARG A 49 15.08 3.89 5.56
CA ARG A 49 15.98 3.44 6.64
C ARG A 49 16.89 2.29 6.20
N PHE A 50 16.57 1.60 5.11
CA PHE A 50 17.30 0.44 4.60
C PHE A 50 18.07 0.81 3.32
N HIS A 51 19.39 0.87 3.41
CA HIS A 51 20.28 1.16 2.28
C HIS A 51 20.50 -0.10 1.42
N GLY A 52 19.50 -0.51 0.64
CA GLY A 52 19.61 -1.65 -0.28
C GLY A 52 18.48 -2.67 -0.17
N VAL A 53 17.22 -2.23 -0.22
CA VAL A 53 16.08 -3.15 -0.29
C VAL A 53 15.99 -3.85 -1.64
N ALA A 54 15.92 -5.17 -1.62
CA ALA A 54 15.70 -5.95 -2.83
C ALA A 54 14.24 -5.79 -3.28
N SER A 55 14.04 -5.24 -4.48
CA SER A 55 12.71 -4.99 -5.05
C SER A 55 11.84 -6.26 -5.13
N ARG A 56 12.47 -7.43 -5.28
CA ARG A 56 11.80 -8.75 -5.27
C ARG A 56 10.99 -9.03 -3.99
N TYR A 57 11.32 -8.37 -2.88
CA TYR A 57 10.65 -8.57 -1.58
C TYR A 57 9.74 -7.40 -1.18
N LEU A 58 9.45 -6.44 -2.09
CA LEU A 58 8.51 -5.35 -1.82
C LEU A 58 7.15 -5.82 -1.28
N PRO A 59 6.54 -6.92 -1.77
CA PRO A 59 5.30 -7.44 -1.18
C PRO A 59 5.44 -7.84 0.29
N HIS A 60 6.56 -8.45 0.68
CA HIS A 60 6.81 -8.85 2.07
C HIS A 60 6.99 -7.63 2.97
N TYR A 61 7.77 -6.64 2.52
CA TYR A 61 7.96 -5.37 3.23
C TYR A 61 6.64 -4.62 3.45
N LEU A 62 5.76 -4.64 2.44
CA LEU A 62 4.43 -4.06 2.53
C LEU A 62 3.58 -4.75 3.62
N GLY A 63 3.65 -6.08 3.70
CA GLY A 63 2.98 -6.86 4.74
C GLY A 63 3.48 -6.51 6.15
N TRP A 64 4.78 -6.35 6.32
CA TRP A 64 5.37 -5.99 7.62
C TRP A 64 4.94 -4.61 8.10
N ILE A 65 5.00 -3.59 7.24
CA ILE A 65 4.55 -2.24 7.64
C ILE A 65 3.05 -2.20 7.90
N HIS A 66 2.25 -2.97 7.15
CA HIS A 66 0.82 -3.10 7.44
C HIS A 66 0.56 -3.69 8.83
N GLY A 67 1.31 -4.73 9.20
CA GLY A 67 1.23 -5.33 10.54
C GLY A 67 1.59 -4.35 11.65
N LEU A 68 2.70 -3.64 11.48
CA LEU A 68 3.22 -2.70 12.49
C LEU A 68 2.33 -1.45 12.63
N ASP A 69 1.96 -0.81 11.52
CA ASP A 69 1.29 0.49 11.53
C ASP A 69 -0.25 0.39 11.48
N CYS A 70 -0.81 -0.61 10.80
CA CYS A 70 -2.26 -0.70 10.60
C CYS A 70 -2.93 -1.74 11.52
N ARG A 71 -2.26 -2.86 11.80
CA ARG A 71 -2.79 -3.90 12.70
C ARG A 71 -2.30 -3.79 14.14
N HIS A 72 -1.43 -2.82 14.41
CA HIS A 72 -0.88 -2.53 15.74
C HIS A 72 -0.36 -3.79 16.45
N LEU A 73 0.52 -4.54 15.76
CA LEU A 73 1.21 -5.67 16.36
C LEU A 73 2.31 -5.15 17.30
N SER A 74 1.93 -4.89 18.55
CA SER A 74 2.77 -4.18 19.53
C SER A 74 3.75 -5.09 20.28
N THR A 75 3.67 -6.41 20.10
CA THR A 75 4.55 -7.38 20.77
C THR A 75 5.31 -8.24 19.77
N PRO A 76 6.57 -8.64 20.08
CA PRO A 76 7.33 -9.56 19.23
C PRO A 76 6.60 -10.88 18.95
N GLN A 77 5.83 -11.38 19.91
CA GLN A 77 5.05 -12.62 19.78
C GLN A 77 3.90 -12.48 18.79
N GLN A 78 3.19 -11.35 18.79
CA GLN A 78 2.16 -11.05 17.79
C GLN A 78 2.76 -10.94 16.39
N PHE A 79 3.93 -10.31 16.29
CA PHE A 79 4.64 -10.18 15.02
C PHE A 79 5.09 -11.54 14.47
N LEU A 80 5.70 -12.38 15.32
CA LEU A 80 6.10 -13.73 14.94
C LEU A 80 4.92 -14.59 14.48
N ARG A 81 3.79 -14.54 15.20
CA ARG A 81 2.55 -15.25 14.83
C ARG A 81 1.96 -14.80 13.49
N ALA A 82 2.19 -13.56 13.09
CA ALA A 82 1.71 -13.04 11.81
C ALA A 82 2.66 -13.36 10.63
N ALA A 83 3.89 -13.75 10.93
CA ALA A 83 4.94 -14.06 9.94
C ALA A 83 5.07 -15.56 9.64
N LEU A 84 4.59 -16.42 10.54
CA LEU A 84 4.46 -17.88 10.37
C LEU A 84 3.16 -18.24 9.66
#